data_AF-A0A8C7HMY2-F1
#
_entry.id   AF-A0A8C7HMY2-F1
#
_cell.length_a   1.000
_cell.length_b   1.000
_cell.length_c   1.000
_cell.angle_alpha   90.00
_cell.angle_beta   90.00
_cell.angle_gamma   90.00
#
_symmetry.space_group_name_H-M   'P 1'
#
loop_
_entity.id
_entity.type
_entity.pdbx_description
1 polymer ?
#
loop_
_entity_poly.entity_id
_entity_poly.type
_entity_poly.pdbx_seq_one_letter_code
_entity_poly.pdbx_strand_id
1 'polypeptide(L)'
;MRVFLFAATVFFTHKLTGSGAGSESSSKKCSSQCDVSACPSPNCPSGYVPDRCNCCLVCSRGEDELCGRKNDRPCGDGLECRSPNGPNKGPPGKRSSKRRLCQCKMGYKVCGSDGKTYGNVCRMKAASRKALQKEREAITQTHKGPCPSGPAPGHPNSPRYKFNFIADVVEKMAPAVVHIELFLRHPLFGRHVPLSSGSGFIISHSGLIVTNAHVVTAAATVTGRPQLRVQLHDGGAYEATVRDVDRKSDIATIKVNPQKKLPVLSLGRSSDLRPGEFVVAIGSPFALQNTVTTGIVSTAQRDGKELGIRDSDIDYIQTDAIINYGNSGGPLVNLDGEVIGINTLKVTAGISFAIPSDRIRRFLTESQHNKHSAGNHRMLSGHYRIPEPQSDAVTTGVKKKRLIGIKMLTVTDGLVEEMKRQNPDFPDDVTSGVLVHQVIPESPAHRGGIEAGDVILKLNGRPLRTTDELQGALLGDGPLLLEVRRGDDELLFHIEPHVVMQKMQQRS
;
A
#
# COMPACT_ATOMS: atom_id res chain seq x y z
N MET A 1 28.24 -60.85 -45.10
CA MET A 1 29.63 -60.35 -44.96
C MET A 1 29.57 -59.12 -44.07
N ARG A 2 29.91 -59.25 -42.78
CA ARG A 2 31.25 -59.16 -42.16
C ARG A 2 31.78 -57.71 -42.03
N VAL A 3 31.72 -57.23 -40.77
CA VAL A 3 32.73 -56.45 -39.99
C VAL A 3 33.00 -54.98 -40.36
N PHE A 4 33.31 -54.01 -39.47
CA PHE A 4 33.88 -54.01 -38.11
C PHE A 4 33.41 -52.78 -37.28
N LEU A 5 33.22 -52.99 -35.97
CA LEU A 5 33.25 -51.97 -34.91
C LEU A 5 34.69 -51.49 -34.67
N PHE A 6 34.88 -50.21 -34.37
CA PHE A 6 36.07 -49.70 -33.69
C PHE A 6 35.68 -49.09 -32.34
N ALA A 7 36.15 -49.73 -31.26
CA ALA A 7 36.18 -49.20 -29.91
C ALA A 7 37.58 -48.66 -29.63
N ALA A 8 37.68 -47.42 -29.14
CA ALA A 8 38.94 -46.82 -28.70
C ALA A 8 39.04 -46.90 -27.17
N THR A 9 39.88 -47.80 -26.68
CA THR A 9 40.32 -47.88 -25.29
C THR A 9 41.62 -47.09 -25.10
N VAL A 10 41.59 -46.03 -24.27
CA VAL A 10 42.79 -45.31 -23.84
C VAL A 10 43.18 -45.81 -22.45
N PHE A 11 44.36 -46.43 -22.37
CA PHE A 11 45.02 -46.80 -21.12
C PHE A 11 45.68 -45.56 -20.50
N PHE A 12 45.38 -45.26 -19.23
CA PHE A 12 46.22 -44.41 -18.39
C PHE A 12 46.69 -45.20 -17.18
N THR A 13 48.01 -45.34 -17.08
CA THR A 13 48.75 -46.03 -16.02
C THR A 13 48.73 -45.21 -14.72
N HIS A 14 48.19 -45.77 -13.64
CA HIS A 14 48.35 -45.22 -12.29
C HIS A 14 49.68 -45.72 -11.67
N LYS A 15 50.62 -44.80 -11.45
CA LYS A 15 51.76 -45.01 -10.53
C LYS A 15 51.23 -44.99 -9.10
N LEU A 16 51.39 -46.11 -8.40
CA LEU A 16 51.25 -46.22 -6.95
C LEU A 16 52.57 -45.81 -6.29
N THR A 17 52.59 -44.65 -5.63
CA THR A 17 53.58 -44.34 -4.59
C THR A 17 52.84 -44.28 -3.27
N GLY A 18 52.96 -45.34 -2.47
CA GLY A 18 52.62 -45.32 -1.06
C GLY A 18 53.71 -44.59 -0.29
N SER A 19 53.32 -43.61 0.52
CA SER A 19 54.11 -43.14 1.65
C SER A 19 53.29 -43.34 2.91
N GLY A 20 53.63 -44.39 3.66
CA GLY A 20 53.26 -44.49 5.06
C GLY A 20 53.99 -43.40 5.84
N ALA A 21 53.24 -42.55 6.53
CA ALA A 21 53.79 -41.64 7.52
C ALA A 21 53.58 -42.26 8.90
N GLY A 22 54.70 -42.73 9.47
CA GLY A 22 54.77 -43.42 10.74
C GLY A 22 54.36 -42.57 11.94
N SER A 23 53.95 -43.28 12.98
CA SER A 23 53.89 -42.78 14.35
C SER A 23 55.30 -42.45 14.85
N GLU A 24 55.53 -41.22 15.27
CA GLU A 24 56.64 -40.91 16.18
C GLU A 24 56.18 -39.98 17.31
N SER A 25 56.10 -40.60 18.48
CA SER A 25 55.90 -39.96 19.78
C SER A 25 57.28 -39.62 20.35
N SER A 26 57.72 -38.37 20.21
CA SER A 26 58.82 -37.81 21.03
C SER A 26 58.34 -36.52 21.70
N SER A 27 58.53 -36.42 23.03
CA SER A 27 58.22 -35.23 23.80
C SER A 27 59.23 -34.12 23.49
N LYS A 28 59.01 -33.36 22.41
CA LYS A 28 59.82 -32.18 22.09
C LYS A 28 59.52 -31.06 23.09
N LYS A 29 60.56 -30.51 23.73
CA LYS A 29 60.49 -29.25 24.49
C LYS A 29 60.18 -28.11 23.51
N CYS A 30 59.30 -27.20 23.90
CA CYS A 30 58.93 -26.04 23.08
C CYS A 30 60.13 -25.12 22.85
N SER A 31 60.33 -24.67 21.60
CA SER A 31 61.30 -23.61 21.27
C SER A 31 60.92 -22.31 21.98
N SER A 32 61.90 -21.53 22.42
CA SER A 32 61.69 -20.20 23.02
C SER A 32 61.28 -19.13 22.01
N GLN A 33 61.51 -19.38 20.71
CA GLN A 33 61.14 -18.49 19.62
C GLN A 33 60.18 -19.23 18.68
N CYS A 34 58.98 -18.68 18.50
CA CYS A 34 57.95 -19.23 17.64
C CYS A 34 58.06 -18.65 16.23
N ASP A 35 58.39 -19.50 15.26
CA ASP A 35 58.33 -19.14 13.84
C ASP A 35 56.98 -19.61 13.26
N VAL A 36 56.05 -18.66 13.13
CA VAL A 36 54.69 -18.92 12.61
C VAL A 36 54.72 -19.25 11.11
N SER A 37 55.75 -18.83 10.37
CA SER A 37 55.86 -19.07 8.93
C SER A 37 56.15 -20.53 8.59
N ALA A 38 56.78 -21.26 9.51
CA ALA A 38 57.04 -22.69 9.41
C ALA A 38 55.85 -23.57 9.87
N CYS A 39 54.76 -22.95 10.34
CA CYS A 39 53.61 -23.70 10.82
C CYS A 39 52.88 -24.42 9.67
N PRO A 40 52.47 -25.68 9.86
CA PRO A 40 51.61 -26.34 8.91
C PRO A 40 50.27 -25.59 8.86
N SER A 41 49.67 -25.52 7.67
CA SER A 41 48.31 -24.98 7.44
C SER A 41 47.33 -26.12 7.20
N PRO A 42 47.00 -26.94 8.23
CA PRO A 42 46.11 -28.07 8.06
C PRO A 42 44.69 -27.60 7.78
N ASN A 43 43.98 -28.36 6.97
CA ASN A 43 42.55 -28.17 6.77
C ASN A 43 41.79 -28.74 7.99
N CYS A 44 41.20 -27.87 8.81
CA CYS A 44 40.58 -28.23 10.09
C CYS A 44 39.08 -27.93 10.16
N PRO A 45 38.21 -28.87 9.76
CA PRO A 45 36.75 -28.73 9.84
C PRO A 45 36.19 -28.39 11.23
N SER A 46 36.86 -28.87 12.28
CA SER A 46 36.46 -28.67 13.67
C SER A 46 36.89 -27.31 14.24
N GLY A 47 37.68 -26.55 13.48
CA GLY A 47 38.30 -25.29 13.91
C GLY A 47 39.77 -25.46 14.28
N TYR A 48 40.39 -24.35 14.69
CA TYR A 48 41.80 -24.28 15.02
C TYR A 48 41.97 -24.02 16.52
N VAL A 49 42.99 -24.63 17.10
CA VAL A 49 43.42 -24.38 18.47
C VAL A 49 44.94 -24.25 18.48
N PRO A 50 45.52 -23.45 19.39
CA PRO A 50 46.97 -23.41 19.54
C PRO A 50 47.53 -24.79 19.88
N ASP A 51 48.71 -25.10 19.35
CA ASP A 51 49.50 -26.25 19.78
C ASP A 51 49.96 -26.10 21.24
N ARG A 52 50.65 -27.12 21.77
CA ARG A 52 51.11 -27.09 23.18
C ARG A 52 52.16 -26.02 23.46
N CYS A 53 52.82 -25.53 22.43
CA CYS A 53 53.83 -24.48 22.54
C CYS A 53 53.23 -23.09 22.29
N ASN A 54 51.90 -23.02 22.10
CA ASN A 54 51.15 -21.83 21.76
C ASN A 54 51.72 -21.10 20.53
N CYS A 55 52.26 -21.86 19.58
CA CYS A 55 52.97 -21.34 18.43
C CYS A 55 52.18 -21.53 17.13
N CYS A 56 51.85 -22.78 16.78
CA CYS A 56 51.09 -23.08 15.57
C CYS A 56 49.61 -23.34 15.84
N LEU A 57 48.76 -23.02 14.87
CA LEU A 57 47.35 -23.42 14.88
C LEU A 57 47.21 -24.85 14.35
N VAL A 58 46.72 -25.75 15.19
CA VAL A 58 46.46 -27.15 14.84
C VAL A 58 44.97 -27.46 14.86
N CYS A 59 44.57 -28.55 14.21
CA CYS A 59 43.16 -28.95 14.22
C CYS A 59 42.69 -29.27 15.64
N SER A 60 41.61 -28.59 16.01
CA SER A 60 40.88 -28.85 17.24
C SER A 60 40.13 -30.18 17.20
N ARG A 61 39.77 -30.69 18.36
CA ARG A 61 38.91 -31.87 18.47
C ARG A 61 37.47 -31.52 18.08
N GLY A 62 36.89 -32.32 17.18
CA GLY A 62 35.49 -32.24 16.80
C GLY A 62 34.54 -32.75 17.87
N GLU A 63 33.24 -32.58 17.65
CA GLU A 63 32.23 -33.13 18.55
C GLU A 63 32.33 -34.66 18.61
N ASP A 64 32.10 -35.23 19.79
CA ASP A 64 32.19 -36.65 20.10
C ASP A 64 33.62 -37.25 20.03
N GLU A 65 34.65 -36.41 19.88
CA GLU A 65 36.05 -36.85 20.01
C GLU A 65 36.55 -36.84 21.46
N LEU A 66 37.50 -37.74 21.76
CA LEU A 66 38.12 -37.87 23.08
C LEU A 66 38.88 -36.60 23.48
N CYS A 67 38.67 -36.19 24.74
CA CYS A 67 39.30 -35.02 25.33
C CYS A 67 39.66 -35.25 26.80
N GLY A 68 40.47 -34.35 27.36
CA GLY A 68 40.73 -34.27 28.80
C GLY A 68 41.91 -35.12 29.31
N ARG A 69 42.61 -35.87 28.45
CA ARG A 69 43.93 -36.43 28.80
C ARG A 69 45.02 -35.39 28.55
N LYS A 70 46.16 -35.53 29.26
CA LYS A 70 47.34 -34.67 29.12
C LYS A 70 47.83 -34.52 27.68
N ASN A 71 47.57 -35.53 26.84
CA ASN A 71 48.00 -35.55 25.45
C ASN A 71 46.92 -35.15 24.42
N ASP A 72 45.67 -34.96 24.84
CA ASP A 72 44.58 -34.62 23.92
C ASP A 72 44.63 -33.15 23.55
N ARG A 73 44.31 -32.84 22.28
CA ARG A 73 44.11 -31.46 21.83
C ARG A 73 42.82 -30.89 22.42
N PRO A 74 42.72 -29.58 22.64
CA PRO A 74 41.50 -28.97 23.16
C PRO A 74 40.34 -29.07 22.16
N CYS A 75 39.12 -29.04 22.70
CA CYS A 75 37.89 -29.02 21.91
C CYS A 75 37.80 -27.70 21.12
N GLY A 76 37.22 -27.75 19.92
CA GLY A 76 37.02 -26.57 19.07
C GLY A 76 35.99 -25.57 19.60
N ASP A 77 35.86 -24.44 18.91
CA ASP A 77 34.97 -23.34 19.31
C ASP A 77 33.52 -23.79 19.56
N GLY A 78 33.03 -23.51 20.77
CA GLY A 78 31.68 -23.86 21.22
C GLY A 78 31.52 -25.28 21.78
N LEU A 79 32.57 -26.11 21.75
CA LEU A 79 32.60 -27.44 22.35
C LEU A 79 33.26 -27.40 23.73
N GLU A 80 32.71 -28.14 24.68
CA GLU A 80 33.25 -28.33 26.03
C GLU A 80 33.60 -29.80 26.26
N CYS A 81 34.72 -30.05 26.93
CA CYS A 81 35.12 -31.40 27.29
C CYS A 81 34.28 -31.92 28.46
N ARG A 82 33.28 -32.78 28.19
CA ARG A 82 32.31 -33.25 29.20
C ARG A 82 32.33 -34.77 29.34
N SER A 83 31.88 -35.27 30.49
CA SER A 83 31.68 -36.71 30.67
C SER A 83 30.30 -37.11 30.13
N PRO A 84 30.18 -38.18 29.32
CA PRO A 84 28.91 -38.59 28.73
C PRO A 84 27.82 -38.96 29.77
N ASN A 85 28.20 -39.25 31.02
CA ASN A 85 27.28 -39.66 32.10
C ASN A 85 26.97 -38.53 33.12
N GLY A 86 27.26 -37.27 32.80
CA GLY A 86 27.03 -36.14 33.71
C GLY A 86 28.01 -36.08 34.90
N PRO A 87 27.90 -35.07 35.79
CA PRO A 87 28.94 -34.79 36.77
C PRO A 87 29.08 -35.86 37.87
N ASN A 88 28.04 -36.64 38.18
CA ASN A 88 28.03 -37.51 39.37
C ASN A 88 27.11 -38.74 39.24
N LYS A 89 27.42 -39.69 38.36
CA LYS A 89 26.81 -41.04 38.40
C LYS A 89 27.86 -42.14 38.19
N GLY A 90 28.66 -42.40 39.22
CA GLY A 90 29.46 -43.62 39.31
C GLY A 90 29.63 -44.01 40.77
N PRO A 91 29.58 -45.31 41.11
CA PRO A 91 29.77 -45.77 42.48
C PRO A 91 31.16 -45.34 43.01
N PRO A 92 31.29 -45.00 44.29
CA PRO A 92 32.57 -44.64 44.88
C PRO A 92 33.52 -45.84 44.79
N GLY A 93 34.77 -45.62 44.39
CA GLY A 93 35.83 -46.64 44.52
C GLY A 93 36.40 -47.27 43.26
N LYS A 94 35.93 -46.95 42.04
CA LYS A 94 36.63 -47.34 40.80
C LYS A 94 37.16 -46.11 40.07
N ARG A 95 38.49 -45.91 40.09
CA ARG A 95 39.24 -44.98 39.21
C ARG A 95 39.19 -45.46 37.75
N SER A 96 37.99 -45.48 37.18
CA SER A 96 37.81 -45.53 35.74
C SER A 96 38.21 -44.17 35.21
N SER A 97 39.21 -44.13 34.33
CA SER A 97 39.52 -42.97 33.48
C SER A 97 38.29 -42.71 32.61
N LYS A 98 37.30 -41.99 33.17
CA LYS A 98 36.02 -41.73 32.51
C LYS A 98 36.34 -40.99 31.22
N ARG A 99 36.14 -41.66 30.08
CA ARG A 99 36.34 -41.09 28.74
C ARG A 99 35.49 -39.82 28.66
N ARG A 100 36.13 -38.66 28.49
CA ARG A 100 35.45 -37.38 28.25
C ARG A 100 35.44 -37.13 26.76
N LEU A 101 34.36 -36.51 26.28
CA LEU A 101 34.14 -36.22 24.87
C LEU A 101 33.87 -34.72 24.71
N CYS A 102 34.28 -34.16 23.58
CA CYS A 102 33.92 -32.80 23.22
C CYS A 102 32.43 -32.75 22.88
N GLN A 103 31.65 -31.96 23.62
CA GLN A 103 30.21 -31.83 23.44
C GLN A 103 29.83 -30.36 23.24
N CYS A 104 28.87 -30.08 22.35
CA CYS A 104 28.42 -28.72 22.13
C CYS A 104 27.78 -28.11 23.39
N LYS A 105 28.15 -26.87 23.71
CA LYS A 105 27.56 -26.13 24.83
C LYS A 105 26.04 -25.96 24.68
N MET A 106 25.56 -25.84 23.44
CA MET A 106 24.15 -25.65 23.09
C MET A 106 23.64 -26.89 22.35
N GLY A 107 22.89 -27.76 23.02
CA GLY A 107 22.47 -29.06 22.50
C GLY A 107 21.15 -29.10 21.71
N TYR A 108 20.56 -27.95 21.36
CA TYR A 108 19.30 -27.91 20.59
C TYR A 108 19.55 -27.98 19.08
N LYS A 109 18.64 -28.61 18.33
CA LYS A 109 18.68 -28.69 16.86
C LYS A 109 18.61 -27.30 16.23
N VAL A 110 19.27 -27.10 15.10
CA VAL A 110 19.23 -25.83 14.33
C VAL A 110 19.02 -26.08 12.86
N CYS A 111 18.38 -25.12 12.18
CA CYS A 111 18.22 -25.14 10.74
C CYS A 111 19.31 -24.29 10.07
N GLY A 112 20.06 -24.89 9.15
CA GLY A 112 21.05 -24.19 8.34
C GLY A 112 20.42 -23.54 7.10
N SER A 113 21.09 -22.50 6.59
CA SER A 113 20.74 -21.84 5.32
C SER A 113 20.75 -22.78 4.11
N ASP A 114 21.40 -23.95 4.24
CA ASP A 114 21.39 -25.04 3.25
C ASP A 114 20.15 -25.94 3.34
N GLY A 115 19.17 -25.58 4.16
CA GLY A 115 17.94 -26.34 4.36
C GLY A 115 18.12 -27.64 5.16
N LYS A 116 19.32 -27.89 5.72
CA LYS A 116 19.59 -29.10 6.52
C LYS A 116 19.42 -28.85 8.01
N THR A 117 18.78 -29.82 8.67
CA THR A 117 18.71 -29.85 10.13
C THR A 117 20.03 -30.36 10.71
N TYR A 118 20.64 -29.55 11.57
CA TYR A 118 21.81 -29.95 12.36
C TYR A 118 21.39 -30.29 13.78
N GLY A 119 22.04 -31.31 14.36
CA GLY A 119 21.77 -31.73 15.75
C GLY A 119 22.05 -30.64 16.78
N ASN A 120 22.98 -29.73 16.48
CA ASN A 120 23.33 -28.56 17.28
C ASN A 120 24.10 -27.52 16.46
N VAL A 121 24.33 -26.34 17.05
CA VAL A 121 25.05 -25.23 16.41
C VAL A 121 26.51 -25.57 16.09
N CYS A 122 27.16 -26.42 16.90
CA CYS A 122 28.56 -26.80 16.67
C CYS A 122 28.72 -27.66 15.41
N ARG A 123 27.78 -28.59 15.17
CA ARG A 123 27.73 -29.40 13.92
C ARG A 123 27.46 -28.53 12.69
N MET A 124 26.56 -27.56 12.80
CA MET A 124 26.28 -26.61 11.71
C MET A 124 27.54 -25.78 11.37
N LYS A 125 28.23 -25.23 12.38
CA LYS A 125 29.48 -24.47 12.17
C LYS A 125 30.59 -25.33 11.58
N ALA A 126 30.71 -26.60 12.00
CA ALA A 126 31.68 -27.53 11.40
C ALA A 126 31.35 -27.83 9.94
N ALA A 127 30.06 -28.00 9.58
CA ALA A 127 29.64 -28.15 8.20
C ALA A 127 29.88 -26.88 7.36
N SER A 128 29.63 -25.70 7.93
CA SER A 128 29.90 -24.39 7.32
C SER A 128 31.38 -24.23 6.95
N ARG A 129 32.30 -24.59 7.86
CA ARG A 129 33.74 -24.58 7.59
C ARG A 129 34.15 -25.57 6.49
N LYS A 130 33.57 -26.77 6.47
CA LYS A 130 33.78 -27.74 5.38
C LYS A 130 33.27 -27.24 4.03
N ALA A 131 32.18 -26.46 4.02
CA ALA A 131 31.64 -25.87 2.81
C ALA A 131 32.58 -24.78 2.27
N LEU A 132 33.04 -23.87 3.13
CA LEU A 132 34.01 -22.82 2.79
C LEU A 132 35.32 -23.39 2.22
N GLN A 133 35.82 -24.47 2.81
CA GLN A 133 37.02 -25.17 2.33
C GLN A 133 36.86 -25.83 0.95
N LYS A 134 35.62 -26.04 0.51
CA LYS A 134 35.27 -26.55 -0.81
C LYS A 134 34.76 -25.43 -1.74
N GLU A 135 35.09 -24.18 -1.42
CA GLU A 135 34.67 -22.99 -2.17
C GLU A 135 33.14 -22.86 -2.32
N ARG A 136 32.39 -23.33 -1.32
CA ARG A 136 30.93 -23.17 -1.23
C ARG A 136 30.57 -22.11 -0.19
N GLU A 137 29.37 -21.56 -0.31
CA GLU A 137 28.84 -20.57 0.63
C GLU A 137 28.84 -21.07 2.09
N ALA A 138 29.09 -20.14 3.02
CA ALA A 138 29.02 -20.42 4.44
C ALA A 138 27.58 -20.73 4.86
N ILE A 139 27.41 -21.82 5.62
CA ILE A 139 26.12 -22.17 6.20
C ILE A 139 25.90 -21.31 7.45
N THR A 140 24.82 -20.53 7.45
CA THR A 140 24.39 -19.69 8.57
C THR A 140 23.16 -20.30 9.25
N GLN A 141 22.89 -19.91 10.50
CA GLN A 141 21.71 -20.38 11.21
C GLN A 141 20.49 -19.57 10.79
N THR A 142 19.48 -20.22 10.21
CA THR A 142 18.21 -19.56 9.83
C THR A 142 17.27 -19.44 11.03
N HIS A 143 17.04 -20.54 11.76
CA HIS A 143 16.22 -20.55 12.98
C HIS A 143 16.64 -21.67 13.96
N LYS A 144 16.19 -21.56 15.21
CA LYS A 144 16.33 -22.63 16.23
C LYS A 144 15.27 -23.72 15.96
N GLY A 145 15.65 -24.99 16.04
CA GLY A 145 14.79 -26.15 15.71
C GLY A 145 15.15 -26.82 14.38
N PRO A 146 14.47 -27.91 14.00
CA PRO A 146 14.69 -28.59 12.73
C PRO A 146 14.27 -27.73 11.51
N CYS A 147 14.90 -27.96 10.37
CA CYS A 147 14.42 -27.44 9.09
C CYS A 147 13.11 -28.14 8.70
N PRO A 148 12.13 -27.39 8.15
CA PRO A 148 10.88 -27.96 7.67
C PRO A 148 11.15 -28.93 6.50
N SER A 149 10.49 -30.09 6.54
CA SER A 149 10.62 -31.14 5.52
C SER A 149 9.61 -30.88 4.39
N GLY A 150 9.99 -30.12 3.37
CA GLY A 150 9.15 -29.86 2.21
C GLY A 150 9.48 -28.54 1.50
N PRO A 151 9.03 -28.35 0.25
CA PRO A 151 9.22 -27.10 -0.47
C PRO A 151 8.50 -25.99 0.33
N ALA A 152 9.24 -24.95 0.72
CA ALA A 152 8.69 -23.84 1.52
C ALA A 152 7.49 -23.21 0.79
N PRO A 153 6.48 -22.73 1.53
CA PRO A 153 6.58 -21.30 1.87
C PRO A 153 5.99 -20.92 3.24
N GLY A 154 6.55 -19.87 3.83
CA GLY A 154 5.90 -19.07 4.87
C GLY A 154 5.95 -19.68 6.27
N HIS A 155 6.22 -18.87 7.29
CA HIS A 155 6.11 -19.31 8.67
C HIS A 155 4.64 -19.26 9.09
N PRO A 156 3.86 -20.37 9.10
CA PRO A 156 2.41 -20.32 9.29
C PRO A 156 2.04 -19.96 10.74
N ASN A 157 2.98 -20.14 11.67
CA ASN A 157 2.81 -19.81 13.09
C ASN A 157 3.33 -18.42 13.48
N SER A 158 3.96 -17.67 12.56
CA SER A 158 4.37 -16.30 12.88
C SER A 158 3.15 -15.38 12.80
N PRO A 159 2.89 -14.52 13.81
CA PRO A 159 1.80 -13.56 13.80
C PRO A 159 1.74 -12.73 12.50
N ARG A 160 2.89 -12.47 11.87
CA ARG A 160 2.99 -11.77 10.58
C ARG A 160 2.21 -12.45 9.46
N TYR A 161 2.26 -13.78 9.34
CA TYR A 161 1.56 -14.50 8.27
C TYR A 161 0.14 -14.89 8.67
N LYS A 162 -0.21 -14.74 9.96
CA LYS A 162 -1.54 -15.08 10.49
C LYS A 162 -2.49 -13.88 10.52
N PHE A 163 -1.97 -12.67 10.77
CA PHE A 163 -2.80 -11.49 11.05
C PHE A 163 -2.61 -10.34 10.04
N ASN A 164 -1.82 -10.52 8.98
CA ASN A 164 -1.66 -9.49 7.94
C ASN A 164 -2.79 -9.52 6.88
N PHE A 165 -4.04 -9.64 7.32
CA PHE A 165 -5.21 -9.68 6.43
C PHE A 165 -5.32 -8.43 5.53
N ILE A 166 -4.87 -7.26 6.00
CA ILE A 166 -4.83 -6.04 5.19
C ILE A 166 -3.88 -6.19 4.00
N ALA A 167 -2.72 -6.83 4.20
CA ALA A 167 -1.76 -7.05 3.12
C ALA A 167 -2.34 -8.00 2.06
N ASP A 168 -3.04 -9.05 2.50
CA ASP A 168 -3.69 -10.02 1.61
C ASP A 168 -4.76 -9.34 0.74
N VAL A 169 -5.56 -8.44 1.32
CA VAL A 169 -6.54 -7.63 0.59
C VAL A 169 -5.84 -6.73 -0.42
N VAL A 170 -4.80 -6.00 -0.01
CA VAL A 170 -4.06 -5.10 -0.90
C VAL A 170 -3.45 -5.85 -2.08
N GLU A 171 -2.82 -7.01 -1.84
CA GLU A 171 -2.23 -7.85 -2.88
C GLU A 171 -3.28 -8.31 -3.90
N LYS A 172 -4.46 -8.71 -3.43
CA LYS A 172 -5.57 -9.13 -4.28
C LYS A 172 -6.16 -7.97 -5.11
N MET A 173 -6.25 -6.77 -4.52
CA MET A 173 -6.96 -5.62 -5.13
C MET A 173 -6.08 -4.73 -6.01
N ALA A 174 -4.80 -4.57 -5.65
CA ALA A 174 -3.87 -3.63 -6.28
C ALA A 174 -3.83 -3.69 -7.82
N PRO A 175 -3.86 -4.88 -8.49
CA PRO A 175 -3.79 -4.93 -9.94
C PRO A 175 -4.96 -4.26 -10.66
N ALA A 176 -6.13 -4.14 -10.01
CA ALA A 176 -7.34 -3.57 -10.59
C ALA A 176 -7.53 -2.07 -10.27
N VAL A 177 -6.66 -1.49 -9.43
CA VAL A 177 -6.63 -0.06 -9.11
C VAL A 177 -5.77 0.67 -10.14
N VAL A 178 -6.21 1.85 -10.55
CA VAL A 178 -5.57 2.62 -11.62
C VAL A 178 -5.35 4.06 -11.21
N HIS A 179 -4.31 4.66 -11.77
CA HIS A 179 -4.08 6.10 -11.72
C HIS A 179 -4.78 6.78 -12.89
N ILE A 180 -5.45 7.90 -12.62
CA ILE A 180 -6.19 8.68 -13.62
C ILE A 180 -5.63 10.09 -13.64
N GLU A 181 -5.26 10.55 -14.82
CA GLU A 181 -4.72 11.88 -15.04
C GLU A 181 -5.48 12.56 -16.20
N LEU A 182 -5.99 13.75 -15.92
CA LEU A 182 -6.56 14.65 -16.90
C LEU A 182 -5.51 15.71 -17.22
N PHE A 183 -5.14 15.88 -18.50
CA PHE A 183 -4.14 16.87 -18.88
C PHE A 183 -4.56 17.64 -20.14
N LEU A 184 -4.00 18.83 -20.29
CA LEU A 184 -4.10 19.65 -21.48
C LEU A 184 -2.78 19.59 -22.26
N ARG A 185 -2.86 19.35 -23.57
CA ARG A 185 -1.70 19.49 -24.46
C ARG A 185 -1.63 20.92 -24.99
N HIS A 186 -0.57 21.64 -24.63
CA HIS A 186 -0.38 23.01 -25.11
C HIS A 186 -0.04 23.00 -26.62
N PRO A 187 -0.82 23.67 -27.49
CA PRO A 187 -0.64 23.58 -28.95
C PRO A 187 0.70 24.17 -29.44
N LEU A 188 1.25 25.17 -28.75
CA LEU A 188 2.49 25.86 -29.15
C LEU A 188 3.79 25.26 -28.57
N PHE A 189 3.75 24.63 -27.39
CA PHE A 189 4.96 24.21 -26.66
C PHE A 189 5.05 22.69 -26.41
N GLY A 190 4.04 21.92 -26.83
CA GLY A 190 4.02 20.46 -26.65
C GLY A 190 4.02 19.97 -25.20
N ARG A 191 3.96 20.87 -24.21
CA ARG A 191 3.92 20.55 -22.78
C ARG A 191 2.54 20.04 -22.37
N HIS A 192 2.53 18.98 -21.57
CA HIS A 192 1.33 18.48 -20.89
C HIS A 192 1.18 19.22 -19.56
N VAL A 193 0.04 19.89 -19.38
CA VAL A 193 -0.32 20.56 -18.12
C VAL A 193 -1.37 19.69 -17.43
N PRO A 194 -1.08 19.08 -16.27
CA PRO A 194 -2.07 18.31 -15.53
C PRO A 194 -3.17 19.24 -15.00
N LEU A 195 -4.42 18.87 -15.24
CA LEU A 195 -5.63 19.60 -14.82
C LEU A 195 -6.27 18.96 -13.60
N SER A 196 -6.26 17.63 -13.54
CA SER A 196 -6.80 16.84 -12.43
C SER A 196 -6.07 15.51 -12.35
N SER A 197 -5.97 14.96 -11.15
CA SER A 197 -5.30 13.70 -10.88
C SER A 197 -6.05 12.97 -9.77
N GLY A 198 -6.13 11.65 -9.87
CA GLY A 198 -6.79 10.82 -8.88
C GLY A 198 -6.64 9.34 -9.18
N SER A 199 -7.45 8.53 -8.52
CA SER A 199 -7.48 7.08 -8.66
C SER A 199 -8.80 6.62 -9.29
N GLY A 200 -8.81 5.36 -9.71
CA GLY A 200 -10.02 4.65 -10.11
C GLY A 200 -9.83 3.15 -9.95
N PHE A 201 -10.86 2.39 -10.31
CA PHE A 201 -10.77 0.92 -10.31
C PHE A 201 -11.57 0.32 -11.46
N ILE A 202 -11.07 -0.82 -11.94
CA ILE A 202 -11.62 -1.53 -13.10
C ILE A 202 -12.76 -2.43 -12.65
N ILE A 203 -13.94 -2.30 -13.26
CA ILE A 203 -15.15 -3.10 -12.96
C ILE A 203 -15.53 -4.07 -14.09
N SER A 204 -14.83 -4.01 -15.23
CA SER A 204 -15.05 -4.92 -16.35
C SER A 204 -13.74 -5.26 -17.05
N HIS A 205 -13.59 -6.54 -17.42
CA HIS A 205 -12.45 -7.06 -18.17
C HIS A 205 -12.25 -6.35 -19.52
N SER A 206 -13.31 -5.69 -20.05
CA SER A 206 -13.27 -4.90 -21.28
C SER A 206 -12.72 -3.48 -21.10
N GLY A 207 -12.34 -3.08 -19.88
CA GLY A 207 -11.75 -1.77 -19.59
C GLY A 207 -12.73 -0.68 -19.14
N LEU A 208 -13.84 -1.04 -18.52
CA LEU A 208 -14.72 -0.08 -17.84
C LEU A 208 -14.17 0.22 -16.45
N ILE A 209 -13.97 1.50 -16.15
CA ILE A 209 -13.37 1.99 -14.91
C ILE A 209 -14.34 2.95 -14.24
N VAL A 210 -14.43 2.88 -12.91
CA VAL A 210 -15.19 3.80 -12.05
C VAL A 210 -14.21 4.71 -11.31
N THR A 211 -14.61 5.98 -11.17
CA THR A 211 -13.90 7.00 -10.38
C THR A 211 -14.89 8.09 -9.97
N ASN A 212 -14.40 9.16 -9.34
CA ASN A 212 -15.22 10.33 -9.07
C ASN A 212 -15.40 11.24 -10.28
N ALA A 213 -16.50 11.99 -10.31
CA ALA A 213 -16.76 12.96 -11.37
C ALA A 213 -15.71 14.08 -11.37
N HIS A 214 -15.31 14.58 -10.19
CA HIS A 214 -14.30 15.64 -10.08
C HIS A 214 -12.91 15.24 -10.59
N VAL A 215 -12.57 13.94 -10.62
CA VAL A 215 -11.29 13.44 -11.16
C VAL A 215 -11.25 13.63 -12.69
N VAL A 216 -12.39 13.49 -13.37
CA VAL A 216 -12.47 13.49 -14.84
C VAL A 216 -13.02 14.79 -15.42
N THR A 217 -13.48 15.72 -14.59
CA THR A 217 -13.98 17.02 -15.01
C THR A 217 -13.01 18.14 -14.63
N ALA A 218 -12.62 18.97 -15.59
CA ALA A 218 -11.88 20.20 -15.31
C ALA A 218 -12.82 21.27 -14.74
N ALA A 219 -12.36 21.99 -13.70
CA ALA A 219 -13.11 23.10 -13.09
C ALA A 219 -13.04 24.41 -13.90
N ALA A 220 -12.03 24.56 -14.77
CA ALA A 220 -11.80 25.77 -15.56
C ALA A 220 -12.24 25.63 -17.02
N THR A 221 -12.65 26.74 -17.64
CA THR A 221 -12.85 26.85 -19.09
C THR A 221 -11.47 26.86 -19.76
N VAL A 222 -10.95 25.68 -20.10
CA VAL A 222 -9.63 25.54 -20.71
C VAL A 222 -9.74 25.61 -22.22
N THR A 223 -8.92 26.44 -22.88
CA THR A 223 -8.81 26.52 -24.33
C THR A 223 -7.99 25.34 -24.87
N GLY A 224 -8.68 24.25 -25.19
CA GLY A 224 -8.10 23.06 -25.82
C GLY A 224 -8.91 21.81 -25.55
N ARG A 225 -8.53 20.68 -26.16
CA ARG A 225 -9.19 19.39 -25.90
C ARG A 225 -8.47 18.70 -24.73
N PRO A 226 -9.11 18.56 -23.56
CA PRO A 226 -8.52 17.79 -22.46
C PRO A 226 -8.44 16.32 -22.86
N GLN A 227 -7.33 15.66 -22.51
CA GLN A 227 -7.12 14.23 -22.72
C GLN A 227 -7.06 13.52 -21.38
N LEU A 228 -7.61 12.31 -21.33
CA LEU A 228 -7.64 11.47 -20.15
C LEU A 228 -6.73 10.27 -20.35
N ARG A 229 -5.79 10.08 -19.41
CA ARG A 229 -4.85 8.98 -19.42
C ARG A 229 -5.05 8.15 -18.16
N VAL A 230 -5.10 6.84 -18.35
CA VAL A 230 -5.18 5.85 -17.29
C VAL A 230 -3.87 5.08 -17.26
N GLN A 231 -3.28 4.92 -16.09
CA GLN A 231 -2.09 4.11 -15.89
C GLN A 231 -2.42 2.94 -14.95
N LEU A 232 -2.07 1.73 -15.38
CA LEU A 232 -2.29 0.49 -14.65
C LEU A 232 -1.14 0.23 -13.66
N HIS A 233 -1.37 -0.71 -12.75
CA HIS A 233 -0.37 -1.19 -11.79
C HIS A 233 0.90 -1.76 -12.45
N ASP A 234 0.80 -2.36 -13.64
CA ASP A 234 1.94 -2.90 -14.40
C ASP A 234 2.72 -1.83 -15.20
N GLY A 235 2.33 -0.55 -15.08
CA GLY A 235 2.91 0.58 -15.82
C GLY A 235 2.30 0.80 -17.21
N GLY A 236 1.36 -0.05 -17.65
CA GLY A 236 0.65 0.13 -18.90
C GLY A 236 -0.21 1.40 -18.89
N ALA A 237 -0.07 2.24 -19.92
CA ALA A 237 -0.84 3.48 -20.04
C ALA A 237 -1.83 3.42 -21.22
N TYR A 238 -3.04 3.91 -21.01
CA TYR A 238 -4.12 3.93 -21.99
C TYR A 238 -4.75 5.31 -22.09
N GLU A 239 -5.08 5.73 -23.30
CA GLU A 239 -6.02 6.84 -23.49
C GLU A 239 -7.43 6.35 -23.14
N ALA A 240 -8.18 7.19 -22.43
CA ALA A 240 -9.50 6.86 -21.95
C ALA A 240 -10.53 7.90 -22.38
N THR A 241 -11.76 7.45 -22.55
CA THR A 241 -12.91 8.31 -22.86
C THR A 241 -13.90 8.27 -21.73
N VAL A 242 -14.43 9.43 -21.34
CA VAL A 242 -15.54 9.52 -20.39
C VAL A 242 -16.79 8.90 -21.01
N ARG A 243 -17.40 7.95 -20.32
CA ARG A 243 -18.62 7.27 -20.79
C ARG A 243 -19.86 7.92 -20.20
N ASP A 244 -19.95 7.98 -18.86
CA ASP A 244 -21.10 8.54 -18.13
C ASP A 244 -20.57 9.32 -16.92
N VAL A 245 -21.25 10.42 -16.55
CA VAL A 245 -20.89 11.25 -15.39
C VAL A 245 -22.15 11.70 -14.66
N ASP A 246 -22.22 11.43 -13.36
CA ASP A 246 -23.19 12.03 -12.45
C ASP A 246 -22.47 12.98 -11.50
N ARG A 247 -22.61 14.28 -11.76
CA ARG A 247 -22.03 15.34 -10.92
C ARG A 247 -22.74 15.50 -9.58
N LYS A 248 -24.00 15.06 -9.46
CA LYS A 248 -24.77 15.15 -8.20
C LYS A 248 -24.23 14.15 -7.19
N SER A 249 -23.95 12.92 -7.63
CA SER A 249 -23.35 11.88 -6.78
C SER A 249 -21.83 11.81 -6.83
N ASP A 250 -21.19 12.64 -7.64
CA ASP A 250 -19.75 12.65 -7.86
C ASP A 250 -19.21 11.28 -8.34
N ILE A 251 -19.95 10.59 -9.22
CA ILE A 251 -19.56 9.31 -9.83
C ILE A 251 -19.32 9.52 -11.32
N ALA A 252 -18.25 8.92 -11.86
CA ALA A 252 -18.02 8.82 -13.29
C ALA A 252 -17.58 7.43 -13.70
N THR A 253 -17.89 7.07 -14.96
CA THR A 253 -17.29 5.93 -15.63
C THR A 253 -16.48 6.37 -16.84
N ILE A 254 -15.30 5.77 -16.98
CA ILE A 254 -14.43 5.95 -18.14
C ILE A 254 -14.18 4.60 -18.81
N LYS A 255 -13.82 4.63 -20.08
CA LYS A 255 -13.55 3.44 -20.89
C LYS A 255 -12.15 3.53 -21.49
N VAL A 256 -11.37 2.47 -21.29
CA VAL A 256 -10.10 2.21 -22.00
C VAL A 256 -10.27 1.03 -22.95
N ASN A 257 -9.41 0.92 -23.95
CA ASN A 257 -9.41 -0.20 -24.91
C ASN A 257 -8.14 -1.05 -24.71
N PRO A 258 -8.18 -2.03 -23.79
CA PRO A 258 -7.01 -2.84 -23.48
C PRO A 258 -6.82 -3.95 -24.54
N GLN A 259 -5.56 -4.33 -24.79
CA GLN A 259 -5.26 -5.46 -25.68
C GLN A 259 -5.47 -6.82 -25.01
N LYS A 260 -5.43 -6.86 -23.68
CA LYS A 260 -5.62 -8.07 -22.85
C LYS A 260 -6.78 -7.85 -21.88
N LYS A 261 -7.35 -8.94 -21.37
CA LYS A 261 -8.36 -8.85 -20.31
C LYS A 261 -7.72 -8.25 -19.06
N LEU A 262 -8.36 -7.22 -18.50
CA LEU A 262 -7.89 -6.55 -17.30
C LEU A 262 -8.38 -7.25 -16.03
N PRO A 263 -7.62 -7.18 -14.91
CA PRO A 263 -8.12 -7.55 -13.59
C PRO A 263 -9.28 -6.63 -13.19
N VAL A 264 -10.25 -7.16 -12.45
CA VAL A 264 -11.48 -6.46 -12.09
C VAL A 264 -11.77 -6.57 -10.60
N LEU A 265 -12.45 -5.55 -10.06
CA LEU A 265 -13.05 -5.59 -8.74
C LEU A 265 -14.56 -5.78 -8.83
N SER A 266 -15.10 -6.52 -7.87
CA SER A 266 -16.54 -6.74 -7.73
C SER A 266 -17.13 -5.72 -6.75
N LEU A 267 -18.35 -5.28 -7.01
CA LEU A 267 -19.09 -4.39 -6.10
C LEU A 267 -19.81 -5.22 -5.03
N GLY A 268 -19.49 -4.97 -3.76
CA GLY A 268 -20.17 -5.53 -2.60
C GLY A 268 -21.52 -4.86 -2.34
N ARG A 269 -22.13 -5.14 -1.20
CA ARG A 269 -23.37 -4.47 -0.75
C ARG A 269 -23.07 -3.52 0.40
N SER A 270 -23.14 -2.22 0.13
CA SER A 270 -22.95 -1.20 1.17
C SER A 270 -24.06 -1.22 2.23
N SER A 271 -25.26 -1.72 1.89
CA SER A 271 -26.36 -1.91 2.83
C SER A 271 -26.05 -2.88 3.98
N ASP A 272 -25.10 -3.79 3.77
CA ASP A 272 -24.80 -4.89 4.68
C ASP A 272 -23.61 -4.54 5.61
N LEU A 273 -23.05 -3.33 5.46
CA LEU A 273 -21.93 -2.84 6.25
C LEU A 273 -22.29 -2.69 7.72
N ARG A 274 -21.36 -3.10 8.57
CA ARG A 274 -21.49 -2.94 10.03
C ARG A 274 -20.52 -1.88 10.54
N PRO A 275 -20.96 -0.99 11.46
CA PRO A 275 -20.01 -0.16 12.20
C PRO A 275 -18.93 -1.03 12.87
N GLY A 276 -17.67 -0.63 12.72
CA GLY A 276 -16.49 -1.36 13.19
C GLY A 276 -15.88 -2.34 12.18
N GLU A 277 -16.47 -2.53 11.01
CA GLU A 277 -15.89 -3.39 9.97
C GLU A 277 -14.61 -2.77 9.40
N PHE A 278 -13.55 -3.58 9.27
CA PHE A 278 -12.29 -3.13 8.68
C PHE A 278 -12.44 -2.85 7.19
N VAL A 279 -11.88 -1.74 6.76
CA VAL A 279 -11.89 -1.28 5.38
C VAL A 279 -10.50 -0.79 4.97
N VAL A 280 -10.21 -0.95 3.67
CA VAL A 280 -8.97 -0.49 3.05
C VAL A 280 -9.32 0.53 1.97
N ALA A 281 -8.80 1.75 2.11
CA ALA A 281 -8.87 2.77 1.08
C ALA A 281 -7.57 2.72 0.27
N ILE A 282 -7.69 2.28 -0.98
CA ILE A 282 -6.55 2.11 -1.89
C ILE A 282 -6.65 3.09 -3.06
N GLY A 283 -5.50 3.58 -3.48
CA GLY A 283 -5.35 4.39 -4.68
C GLY A 283 -3.97 4.25 -5.29
N SER A 284 -3.80 4.86 -6.44
CA SER A 284 -2.54 5.00 -7.16
C SER A 284 -2.28 6.50 -7.36
N PRO A 285 -1.73 7.22 -6.35
CA PRO A 285 -1.38 8.65 -6.50
C PRO A 285 -0.44 8.93 -7.67
N PHE A 286 0.45 7.98 -7.95
CA PHE A 286 1.45 8.04 -8.99
C PHE A 286 1.47 6.70 -9.72
N ALA A 287 1.94 6.72 -10.96
CA ALA A 287 2.27 5.51 -11.69
C ALA A 287 3.19 4.62 -10.83
N LEU A 288 2.81 3.35 -10.64
CA LEU A 288 3.59 2.32 -9.93
C LEU A 288 3.67 2.44 -8.40
N GLN A 289 3.01 3.41 -7.78
CA GLN A 289 2.96 3.53 -6.30
C GLN A 289 1.52 3.57 -5.81
N ASN A 290 1.16 2.58 -5.00
CA ASN A 290 -0.14 2.54 -4.34
C ASN A 290 -0.07 3.31 -3.01
N THR A 291 -1.06 4.18 -2.77
CA THR A 291 -1.36 4.69 -1.43
C THR A 291 -2.41 3.79 -0.82
N VAL A 292 -2.06 3.16 0.28
CA VAL A 292 -2.97 2.30 1.03
C VAL A 292 -3.13 2.89 2.43
N THR A 293 -4.38 3.08 2.82
CA THR A 293 -4.74 3.40 4.19
C THR A 293 -5.80 2.42 4.66
N THR A 294 -5.81 2.13 5.96
CA THR A 294 -6.77 1.19 6.57
C THR A 294 -7.48 1.91 7.70
N GLY A 295 -8.70 1.49 7.95
CA GLY A 295 -9.53 1.98 9.04
C GLY A 295 -10.70 1.04 9.27
N ILE A 296 -11.71 1.55 9.96
CA ILE A 296 -13.00 0.91 10.17
C ILE A 296 -14.12 1.77 9.59
N VAL A 297 -15.27 1.16 9.35
CA VAL A 297 -16.52 1.89 9.11
C VAL A 297 -16.97 2.52 10.43
N SER A 298 -17.00 3.84 10.51
CA SER A 298 -17.56 4.54 11.67
C SER A 298 -19.09 4.52 11.62
N THR A 299 -19.65 4.78 10.43
CA THR A 299 -21.10 4.79 10.18
C THR A 299 -21.35 4.34 8.75
N ALA A 300 -22.25 3.38 8.54
CA ALA A 300 -22.57 2.85 7.21
C ALA A 300 -23.46 3.79 6.37
N GLN A 301 -24.23 4.65 7.04
CA GLN A 301 -25.17 5.59 6.41
C GLN A 301 -25.15 6.89 7.21
N ARG A 302 -24.45 7.90 6.70
CA ARG A 302 -24.53 9.26 7.21
C ARG A 302 -25.19 10.14 6.16
N ASP A 303 -26.30 10.77 6.53
CA ASP A 303 -27.04 11.66 5.62
C ASP A 303 -26.12 12.81 5.19
N GLY A 304 -25.96 13.02 3.89
CA GLY A 304 -25.16 14.12 3.35
C GLY A 304 -25.66 15.51 3.80
N LYS A 305 -26.93 15.63 4.23
CA LYS A 305 -27.48 16.84 4.85
C LYS A 305 -26.81 17.17 6.19
N GLU A 306 -26.42 16.16 6.97
CA GLU A 306 -25.66 16.37 8.21
C GLU A 306 -24.21 16.83 7.97
N LEU A 307 -23.75 16.70 6.72
CA LEU A 307 -22.42 17.13 6.27
C LEU A 307 -22.43 18.52 5.61
N GLY A 308 -23.58 19.22 5.61
CA GLY A 308 -23.73 20.54 4.99
C GLY A 308 -23.77 20.50 3.45
N ILE A 309 -23.98 19.33 2.84
CA ILE A 309 -24.09 19.17 1.40
C ILE A 309 -25.56 19.32 1.00
N ARG A 310 -25.94 20.54 0.58
CA ARG A 310 -27.27 20.78 0.00
C ARG A 310 -27.45 20.02 -1.31
N ASP A 311 -28.63 19.41 -1.46
CA ASP A 311 -29.07 18.62 -2.61
C ASP A 311 -28.49 17.20 -2.70
N SER A 312 -27.81 16.66 -1.67
CA SER A 312 -27.45 15.25 -1.66
C SER A 312 -28.52 14.42 -0.95
N ASP A 313 -29.42 13.78 -1.70
CA ASP A 313 -30.20 12.62 -1.24
C ASP A 313 -29.30 11.37 -1.16
N ILE A 314 -28.06 11.56 -0.68
CA ILE A 314 -26.98 10.60 -0.78
C ILE A 314 -26.42 10.42 0.60
N ASP A 315 -26.55 9.19 1.09
CA ASP A 315 -25.87 8.73 2.29
C ASP A 315 -24.42 8.42 1.94
N TYR A 316 -23.51 8.75 2.84
CA TYR A 316 -22.09 8.44 2.72
C TYR A 316 -21.69 7.37 3.74
N ILE A 317 -20.69 6.57 3.36
CA ILE A 317 -19.98 5.70 4.30
C ILE A 317 -18.94 6.58 4.99
N GLN A 318 -18.99 6.64 6.33
CA GLN A 318 -17.98 7.30 7.13
C GLN A 318 -16.92 6.30 7.57
N THR A 319 -15.64 6.66 7.43
CA THR A 319 -14.50 5.85 7.87
C THR A 319 -13.41 6.74 8.45
N ASP A 320 -12.62 6.18 9.36
CA ASP A 320 -11.37 6.79 9.86
C ASP A 320 -10.16 6.45 8.98
N ALA A 321 -10.33 5.60 7.95
CA ALA A 321 -9.32 5.38 6.93
C ALA A 321 -8.99 6.72 6.26
N ILE A 322 -7.70 7.08 6.24
CA ILE A 322 -7.25 8.38 5.72
C ILE A 322 -7.47 8.43 4.21
N ILE A 323 -8.31 9.36 3.75
CA ILE A 323 -8.48 9.66 2.33
C ILE A 323 -7.68 10.92 1.97
N ASN A 324 -6.95 10.89 0.87
CA ASN A 324 -6.19 12.02 0.34
C ASN A 324 -6.31 12.08 -1.19
N TYR A 325 -5.70 13.08 -1.82
CA TYR A 325 -5.68 13.20 -3.29
C TYR A 325 -5.15 11.95 -4.01
N GLY A 326 -4.31 11.17 -3.32
CA GLY A 326 -3.71 9.96 -3.88
C GLY A 326 -4.67 8.78 -4.00
N ASN A 327 -5.67 8.66 -3.13
CA ASN A 327 -6.66 7.58 -3.17
C ASN A 327 -8.11 8.05 -3.45
N SER A 328 -8.34 9.35 -3.60
CA SER A 328 -9.60 9.92 -4.10
C SER A 328 -9.95 9.35 -5.48
N GLY A 329 -11.20 8.93 -5.67
CA GLY A 329 -11.67 8.19 -6.84
C GLY A 329 -11.36 6.69 -6.83
N GLY A 330 -10.44 6.26 -5.97
CA GLY A 330 -10.13 4.85 -5.75
C GLY A 330 -11.20 4.11 -4.94
N PRO A 331 -11.13 2.78 -4.86
CA PRO A 331 -12.11 2.00 -4.11
C PRO A 331 -11.84 2.02 -2.61
N LEU A 332 -12.93 1.99 -1.84
CA LEU A 332 -12.98 1.55 -0.45
C LEU A 332 -13.42 0.08 -0.46
N VAL A 333 -12.60 -0.82 0.07
CA VAL A 333 -12.84 -2.28 0.02
C VAL A 333 -12.97 -2.88 1.42
N ASN A 334 -13.81 -3.91 1.53
CA ASN A 334 -13.89 -4.75 2.75
C ASN A 334 -12.81 -5.86 2.74
N LEU A 335 -12.81 -6.68 3.79
CA LEU A 335 -11.84 -7.77 3.95
C LEU A 335 -12.00 -8.92 2.93
N ASP A 336 -13.16 -9.04 2.28
CA ASP A 336 -13.38 -10.02 1.21
C ASP A 336 -12.81 -9.54 -0.15
N GLY A 337 -12.39 -8.27 -0.22
CA GLY A 337 -11.92 -7.65 -1.45
C GLY A 337 -13.07 -7.23 -2.37
N GLU A 338 -14.20 -6.87 -1.79
CA GLU A 338 -15.33 -6.28 -2.51
C GLU A 338 -15.33 -4.77 -2.32
N VAL A 339 -15.64 -4.04 -3.38
CA VAL A 339 -15.77 -2.58 -3.33
C VAL A 339 -17.08 -2.23 -2.64
N ILE A 340 -16.97 -1.62 -1.48
CA ILE A 340 -18.11 -1.13 -0.70
C ILE A 340 -18.36 0.36 -0.91
N GLY A 341 -17.39 1.11 -1.47
CA GLY A 341 -17.59 2.50 -1.87
C GLY A 341 -16.46 3.11 -2.71
N ILE A 342 -16.61 4.39 -3.07
CA ILE A 342 -15.59 5.20 -3.77
C ILE A 342 -15.07 6.24 -2.79
N ASN A 343 -13.75 6.30 -2.60
CA ASN A 343 -13.09 7.28 -1.74
C ASN A 343 -13.30 8.70 -2.29
N THR A 344 -13.86 9.65 -1.53
CA THR A 344 -14.19 10.99 -2.07
C THR A 344 -13.56 12.15 -1.30
N LEU A 345 -13.91 12.30 -0.03
CA LEU A 345 -13.63 13.50 0.74
C LEU A 345 -13.01 13.13 2.08
N LYS A 346 -11.99 13.87 2.48
CA LYS A 346 -11.52 13.96 3.86
C LYS A 346 -12.01 15.28 4.42
N VAL A 347 -12.71 15.24 5.56
CA VAL A 347 -13.23 16.44 6.23
C VAL A 347 -12.27 16.90 7.33
N THR A 348 -11.77 15.95 8.13
CA THR A 348 -10.77 16.18 9.20
C THR A 348 -9.96 14.90 9.44
N ALA A 349 -8.94 14.91 10.30
CA ALA A 349 -8.24 13.69 10.69
C ALA A 349 -9.24 12.70 11.34
N GLY A 350 -9.20 11.43 10.93
CA GLY A 350 -10.12 10.41 11.42
C GLY A 350 -11.57 10.48 10.90
N ILE A 351 -11.91 11.43 10.02
CA ILE A 351 -13.22 11.48 9.36
C ILE A 351 -13.06 11.66 7.85
N SER A 352 -13.27 10.55 7.14
CA SER A 352 -13.32 10.48 5.69
C SER A 352 -14.66 9.90 5.23
N PHE A 353 -15.04 10.22 3.99
CA PHE A 353 -16.28 9.78 3.38
C PHE A 353 -16.04 9.03 2.08
N ALA A 354 -16.91 8.05 1.82
CA ALA A 354 -16.97 7.31 0.58
C ALA A 354 -18.41 7.20 0.06
N ILE A 355 -18.57 7.23 -1.27
CA ILE A 355 -19.87 7.00 -1.92
C ILE A 355 -20.22 5.51 -1.84
N PRO A 356 -21.42 5.10 -1.35
CA PRO A 356 -21.78 3.69 -1.20
C PRO A 356 -21.84 2.91 -2.51
N SER A 357 -21.40 1.65 -2.49
CA SER A 357 -21.39 0.75 -3.65
C SER A 357 -22.78 0.50 -4.25
N ASP A 358 -23.84 0.50 -3.46
CA ASP A 358 -25.20 0.34 -3.97
C ASP A 358 -25.63 1.55 -4.81
N ARG A 359 -25.11 2.75 -4.50
CA ARG A 359 -25.27 3.94 -5.34
C ARG A 359 -24.55 3.78 -6.67
N ILE A 360 -23.34 3.23 -6.66
CA ILE A 360 -22.57 2.91 -7.89
C ILE A 360 -23.36 1.92 -8.75
N ARG A 361 -23.90 0.85 -8.16
CA ARG A 361 -24.69 -0.16 -8.87
C ARG A 361 -25.92 0.46 -9.54
N ARG A 362 -26.62 1.37 -8.85
CA ARG A 362 -27.75 2.12 -9.41
C ARG A 362 -27.32 2.97 -10.61
N PHE A 363 -26.25 3.76 -10.46
CA PHE A 363 -25.67 4.58 -11.53
C PHE A 363 -25.29 3.76 -12.77
N LEU A 364 -24.66 2.61 -12.59
CA LEU A 364 -24.28 1.71 -13.69
C LEU A 364 -25.50 1.14 -14.41
N THR A 365 -26.57 0.81 -13.67
CA THR A 365 -27.81 0.24 -14.23
C THR A 365 -28.57 1.28 -15.07
N GLU A 366 -28.68 2.51 -14.56
CA GLU A 366 -29.32 3.65 -15.26
C GLU A 366 -28.56 4.02 -16.53
N SER A 367 -27.22 4.02 -16.46
CA SER A 367 -26.32 4.29 -17.59
C SER A 367 -26.35 3.22 -18.68
N GLN A 368 -26.80 2.00 -18.37
CA GLN A 368 -27.03 0.93 -19.34
C GLN A 368 -28.41 1.03 -19.99
N HIS A 369 -29.47 1.31 -19.21
CA HIS A 369 -30.84 1.41 -19.75
C HIS A 369 -31.02 2.54 -20.76
N ASN A 370 -30.40 3.70 -20.53
CA ASN A 370 -30.44 4.82 -21.48
C ASN A 370 -29.83 4.47 -22.85
N LYS A 371 -28.98 3.44 -22.94
CA LYS A 371 -28.41 2.96 -24.22
C LYS A 371 -29.32 1.97 -24.95
N HIS A 372 -30.11 1.17 -24.23
CA HIS A 372 -31.06 0.24 -24.84
C HIS A 372 -32.30 0.95 -25.41
N SER A 373 -32.77 2.03 -24.77
CA SER A 373 -33.88 2.83 -25.31
C SER A 373 -33.49 3.67 -26.55
N ALA A 374 -32.22 4.02 -26.71
CA ALA A 374 -31.72 4.71 -27.91
C ALA A 374 -31.54 3.78 -29.13
N GLY A 375 -31.62 2.46 -28.94
CA GLY A 375 -31.42 1.46 -29.99
C GLY A 375 -32.68 1.08 -30.79
N ASN A 376 -33.86 1.58 -30.43
CA ASN A 376 -35.14 1.14 -31.02
C ASN A 376 -35.94 2.24 -31.75
N HIS A 377 -35.37 3.43 -31.99
CA HIS A 377 -35.97 4.41 -32.90
C HIS A 377 -35.30 4.40 -34.27
N ARG A 378 -35.54 3.33 -35.02
CA ARG A 378 -35.47 3.36 -36.48
C ARG A 378 -36.90 3.24 -37.02
N MET A 379 -37.34 4.33 -37.66
CA MET A 379 -38.48 4.45 -38.57
C MET A 379 -39.80 3.84 -38.11
N LEU A 380 -40.74 4.70 -37.73
CA LEU A 380 -42.14 4.56 -38.14
C LEU A 380 -42.74 5.95 -38.29
N SER A 381 -43.00 6.32 -39.54
CA SER A 381 -43.86 7.43 -39.94
C SER A 381 -45.25 7.17 -39.38
N GLY A 382 -45.79 8.08 -38.59
CA GLY A 382 -47.15 7.98 -38.05
C GLY A 382 -47.62 9.30 -37.52
N HIS A 383 -48.45 9.99 -38.29
CA HIS A 383 -49.17 11.18 -37.89
C HIS A 383 -49.99 10.93 -36.62
N TYR A 384 -49.73 11.70 -35.56
CA TYR A 384 -50.67 11.89 -34.47
C TYR A 384 -50.73 13.38 -34.13
N ARG A 385 -51.88 14.01 -34.40
CA ARG A 385 -52.15 15.41 -34.08
C ARG A 385 -52.42 15.54 -32.58
N ILE A 386 -51.70 16.43 -31.92
CA ILE A 386 -52.01 16.91 -30.57
C ILE A 386 -52.94 18.13 -30.69
N PRO A 387 -54.00 18.25 -29.88
CA PRO A 387 -54.78 19.48 -29.79
C PRO A 387 -54.03 20.54 -28.98
N GLU A 388 -53.96 21.78 -29.48
CA GLU A 388 -53.60 22.94 -28.67
C GLU A 388 -54.59 23.11 -27.50
N PRO A 389 -54.12 23.61 -26.34
CA PRO A 389 -54.28 25.05 -26.13
C PRO A 389 -53.13 25.77 -25.40
N GLN A 390 -52.92 26.98 -25.90
CA GLN A 390 -52.69 28.26 -25.19
C GLN A 390 -51.31 28.54 -24.55
N SER A 391 -50.59 29.38 -25.31
CA SER A 391 -49.70 30.47 -24.90
C SER A 391 -49.55 30.71 -23.39
N ASP A 392 -48.31 30.59 -22.92
CA ASP A 392 -47.64 31.65 -22.16
C ASP A 392 -46.10 31.54 -22.27
N ALA A 393 -45.51 32.66 -22.69
CA ALA A 393 -44.10 33.06 -22.70
C ALA A 393 -42.99 31.99 -22.58
N VAL A 394 -42.36 31.69 -23.72
CA VAL A 394 -41.02 31.09 -23.81
C VAL A 394 -40.00 32.04 -23.17
N THR A 395 -39.39 31.64 -22.05
CA THR A 395 -38.11 32.19 -21.59
C THR A 395 -37.05 31.09 -21.63
N THR A 396 -36.11 31.20 -22.57
CA THR A 396 -34.92 30.34 -22.67
C THR A 396 -34.04 30.51 -21.43
N GLY A 397 -34.21 29.64 -20.43
CA GLY A 397 -33.51 29.75 -19.15
C GLY A 397 -32.09 29.18 -19.16
N VAL A 398 -31.08 29.99 -19.51
CA VAL A 398 -29.69 29.74 -19.11
C VAL A 398 -29.57 30.08 -17.61
N LYS A 399 -29.37 29.08 -16.74
CA LYS A 399 -29.07 29.36 -15.32
C LYS A 399 -27.62 29.85 -15.19
N LYS A 400 -27.46 31.11 -14.77
CA LYS A 400 -26.16 31.68 -14.37
C LYS A 400 -25.83 31.16 -12.96
N LYS A 401 -24.67 30.52 -12.76
CA LYS A 401 -24.20 30.09 -11.44
C LYS A 401 -23.00 30.93 -11.03
N ARG A 402 -23.04 31.53 -9.83
CA ARG A 402 -21.92 32.33 -9.30
C ARG A 402 -21.07 31.49 -8.34
N LEU A 403 -19.76 31.65 -8.39
CA LEU A 403 -18.80 30.86 -7.63
C LEU A 403 -17.70 31.76 -7.05
N ILE A 404 -17.28 31.48 -5.82
CA ILE A 404 -16.12 32.16 -5.20
C ILE A 404 -14.89 31.24 -5.07
N GLY A 405 -15.07 29.93 -5.25
CA GLY A 405 -13.97 28.96 -5.33
C GLY A 405 -13.39 28.52 -3.99
N ILE A 406 -14.26 28.29 -3.00
CA ILE A 406 -13.87 27.69 -1.72
C ILE A 406 -14.65 26.39 -1.48
N LYS A 407 -14.01 25.43 -0.80
CA LYS A 407 -14.71 24.33 -0.13
C LYS A 407 -14.94 24.73 1.31
N MET A 408 -16.15 24.45 1.79
CA MET A 408 -16.65 24.96 3.04
C MET A 408 -17.18 23.83 3.91
N LEU A 409 -17.08 24.00 5.22
CA LEU A 409 -17.68 23.13 6.21
C LEU A 409 -18.47 24.01 7.18
N THR A 410 -19.67 23.59 7.56
CA THR A 410 -20.42 24.29 8.62
C THR A 410 -19.76 24.01 9.97
N VAL A 411 -19.52 25.05 10.75
CA VAL A 411 -18.97 24.93 12.10
C VAL A 411 -20.01 24.29 13.00
N THR A 412 -19.64 23.19 13.66
CA THR A 412 -20.45 22.47 14.66
C THR A 412 -19.60 22.27 15.91
N ASP A 413 -20.22 22.08 17.07
CA ASP A 413 -19.49 21.87 18.33
C ASP A 413 -18.46 20.74 18.21
N GLY A 414 -18.85 19.63 17.57
CA GLY A 414 -17.93 18.51 17.32
C GLY A 414 -16.76 18.85 16.39
N LEU A 415 -16.95 19.76 15.42
CA LEU A 415 -15.88 20.23 14.54
C LEU A 415 -14.94 21.21 15.24
N VAL A 416 -15.47 22.10 16.11
CA VAL A 416 -14.68 23.03 16.91
C VAL A 416 -13.75 22.28 17.86
N GLU A 417 -14.29 21.31 18.59
CA GLU A 417 -13.51 20.46 19.50
C GLU A 417 -12.39 19.70 18.76
N GLU A 418 -12.65 19.26 17.54
CA GLU A 418 -11.65 18.60 16.71
C GLU A 418 -10.57 19.57 16.19
N MET A 419 -10.96 20.79 15.79
CA MET A 419 -10.03 21.80 15.32
C MET A 419 -9.10 22.27 16.44
N LYS A 420 -9.62 22.46 17.67
CA LYS A 420 -8.81 22.79 18.85
C LYS A 420 -7.83 21.67 19.22
N ARG A 421 -8.19 20.40 19.00
CA ARG A 421 -7.27 19.27 19.20
C ARG A 421 -6.09 19.27 18.22
N GLN A 422 -6.34 19.65 16.96
CA GLN A 422 -5.31 19.63 15.91
C GLN A 422 -4.49 20.92 15.84
N ASN A 423 -5.12 22.05 16.14
CA ASN A 423 -4.52 23.37 16.16
C ASN A 423 -4.87 24.05 17.49
N PRO A 424 -3.94 24.06 18.46
CA PRO A 424 -4.17 24.73 19.76
C PRO A 424 -4.48 26.22 19.63
N ASP A 425 -4.06 26.85 18.54
CA ASP A 425 -4.30 28.26 18.24
C ASP A 425 -5.66 28.49 17.53
N PHE A 426 -6.53 27.48 17.47
CA PHE A 426 -7.88 27.64 16.92
C PHE A 426 -8.73 28.50 17.87
N PRO A 427 -9.50 29.49 17.37
CA PRO A 427 -10.09 30.51 18.23
C PRO A 427 -11.16 29.96 19.17
N ASP A 428 -11.11 30.36 20.44
CA ASP A 428 -11.95 29.79 21.49
C ASP A 428 -13.41 30.22 21.45
N ASP A 429 -13.67 31.40 20.89
CA ASP A 429 -14.96 32.06 20.81
C ASP A 429 -15.77 31.70 19.55
N VAL A 430 -15.19 30.93 18.64
CA VAL A 430 -15.87 30.42 17.45
C VAL A 430 -16.82 29.28 17.86
N THR A 431 -18.10 29.62 17.96
CA THR A 431 -19.20 28.69 18.30
C THR A 431 -20.10 28.37 17.10
N SER A 432 -20.08 29.21 16.06
CA SER A 432 -20.84 29.03 14.82
C SER A 432 -20.15 29.79 13.69
N GLY A 433 -20.41 29.40 12.43
CA GLY A 433 -19.70 29.96 11.29
C GLY A 433 -19.58 28.97 10.13
N VAL A 434 -18.82 29.37 9.12
CA VAL A 434 -18.45 28.52 7.99
C VAL A 434 -16.93 28.45 7.89
N LEU A 435 -16.37 27.28 8.12
CA LEU A 435 -14.93 27.02 7.98
C LEU A 435 -14.55 26.87 6.52
N VAL A 436 -13.52 27.59 6.09
CA VAL A 436 -12.88 27.46 4.77
C VAL A 436 -11.89 26.31 4.82
N HIS A 437 -12.27 25.18 4.24
CA HIS A 437 -11.43 23.98 4.21
C HIS A 437 -10.38 24.04 3.09
N GLN A 438 -10.74 24.61 1.95
CA GLN A 438 -9.85 24.72 0.80
C GLN A 438 -10.20 25.96 -0.03
N VAL A 439 -9.18 26.60 -0.58
CA VAL A 439 -9.33 27.70 -1.55
C VAL A 439 -8.76 27.24 -2.89
N ILE A 440 -9.53 27.42 -3.97
CA ILE A 440 -9.12 27.07 -5.33
C ILE A 440 -8.16 28.16 -5.84
N PRO A 441 -6.95 27.82 -6.35
CA PRO A 441 -6.05 28.81 -6.93
C PRO A 441 -6.70 29.62 -8.05
N GLU A 442 -6.36 30.90 -8.15
CA GLU A 442 -6.92 31.87 -9.11
C GLU A 442 -8.43 32.15 -9.00
N SER A 443 -9.11 31.57 -8.00
CA SER A 443 -10.52 31.87 -7.74
C SER A 443 -10.74 33.28 -7.16
N PRO A 444 -11.98 33.80 -7.14
CA PRO A 444 -12.28 35.05 -6.45
C PRO A 444 -11.86 35.07 -4.98
N ALA A 445 -12.03 33.97 -4.25
CA ALA A 445 -11.62 33.88 -2.85
C ALA A 445 -10.09 33.89 -2.70
N HIS A 446 -9.36 33.18 -3.57
CA HIS A 446 -7.89 33.22 -3.60
C HIS A 446 -7.37 34.63 -3.86
N ARG A 447 -7.90 35.30 -4.89
CA ARG A 447 -7.52 36.69 -5.23
C ARG A 447 -7.96 37.69 -4.16
N GLY A 448 -9.03 37.38 -3.44
CA GLY A 448 -9.52 38.16 -2.32
C GLY A 448 -8.75 37.92 -1.02
N GLY A 449 -7.79 37.00 -0.98
CA GLY A 449 -6.94 36.76 0.21
C GLY A 449 -7.56 35.84 1.26
N ILE A 450 -8.64 35.13 0.93
CA ILE A 450 -9.18 34.06 1.79
C ILE A 450 -8.21 32.88 1.78
N GLU A 451 -7.99 32.29 2.95
CA GLU A 451 -7.06 31.17 3.15
C GLU A 451 -7.77 29.94 3.73
N ALA A 452 -7.13 28.78 3.61
CA ALA A 452 -7.62 27.58 4.27
C ALA A 452 -7.40 27.69 5.78
N GLY A 453 -8.42 27.39 6.57
CA GLY A 453 -8.43 27.58 8.03
C GLY A 453 -9.24 28.79 8.50
N ASP A 454 -9.56 29.72 7.60
CA ASP A 454 -10.42 30.88 7.88
C ASP A 454 -11.83 30.43 8.32
N VAL A 455 -12.41 31.10 9.31
CA VAL A 455 -13.82 30.88 9.71
C VAL A 455 -14.65 32.11 9.39
N ILE A 456 -15.58 31.98 8.46
CA ILE A 456 -16.49 33.06 8.07
C ILE A 456 -17.61 33.16 9.12
N LEU A 457 -17.64 34.28 9.85
CA LEU A 457 -18.58 34.54 10.95
C LEU A 457 -19.81 35.33 10.50
N LYS A 458 -19.63 36.29 9.58
CA LYS A 458 -20.74 37.08 9.02
C LYS A 458 -20.64 37.24 7.52
N LEU A 459 -21.81 37.40 6.91
CA LEU A 459 -22.00 37.69 5.51
C LEU A 459 -22.88 38.94 5.39
N ASN A 460 -22.36 39.98 4.72
CA ASN A 460 -23.06 41.25 4.51
C ASN A 460 -23.63 41.82 5.83
N GLY A 461 -22.84 41.75 6.90
CA GLY A 461 -23.20 42.19 8.25
C GLY A 461 -24.17 41.28 9.01
N ARG A 462 -24.62 40.16 8.42
CA ARG A 462 -25.50 39.20 9.08
C ARG A 462 -24.70 37.99 9.59
N PRO A 463 -24.93 37.52 10.83
CA PRO A 463 -24.31 36.30 11.33
C PRO A 463 -24.56 35.14 10.37
N LEU A 464 -23.49 34.42 10.04
CA LEU A 464 -23.48 33.30 9.13
C LEU A 464 -23.32 32.02 9.93
N ARG A 465 -24.34 31.16 9.94
CA ARG A 465 -24.30 29.91 10.74
C ARG A 465 -24.04 28.68 9.92
N THR A 466 -24.43 28.71 8.65
CA THR A 466 -24.45 27.54 7.77
C THR A 466 -23.86 27.87 6.42
N THR A 467 -23.29 26.86 5.76
CA THR A 467 -22.84 26.98 4.36
C THR A 467 -23.97 27.36 3.40
N ASP A 468 -25.21 27.05 3.77
CA ASP A 468 -26.43 27.32 3.00
C ASP A 468 -26.70 28.81 2.82
N GLU A 469 -26.48 29.58 3.88
CA GLU A 469 -26.67 31.03 3.88
C GLU A 469 -25.65 31.69 2.94
N LEU A 470 -24.40 31.22 2.95
CA LEU A 470 -23.35 31.71 2.08
C LEU A 470 -23.59 31.33 0.61
N GLN A 471 -24.04 30.10 0.36
CA GLN A 471 -24.43 29.67 -0.98
C GLN A 471 -25.68 30.41 -1.49
N GLY A 472 -26.65 30.69 -0.62
CA GLY A 472 -27.82 31.50 -0.96
C GLY A 472 -27.45 32.91 -1.39
N ALA A 473 -26.43 33.50 -0.75
CA ALA A 473 -25.91 34.82 -1.12
C ALA A 473 -25.29 34.86 -2.52
N LEU A 474 -24.72 33.74 -2.98
CA LEU A 474 -24.20 33.59 -4.34
C LEU A 474 -25.31 33.56 -5.41
N LEU A 475 -26.60 33.46 -5.03
CA LEU A 475 -27.71 33.62 -5.97
C LEU A 475 -28.06 35.08 -6.26
N GLY A 476 -27.67 36.01 -5.38
CA GLY A 476 -27.83 37.45 -5.62
C GLY A 476 -26.83 37.96 -6.66
N ASP A 477 -26.95 39.22 -7.05
CA ASP A 477 -26.08 39.84 -8.07
C ASP A 477 -24.95 40.71 -7.50
N GLY A 478 -24.88 40.87 -6.17
CA GLY A 478 -23.91 41.74 -5.50
C GLY A 478 -22.59 41.07 -5.08
N PRO A 479 -21.57 41.86 -4.68
CA PRO A 479 -20.40 41.34 -3.99
C PRO A 479 -20.77 40.77 -2.62
N LEU A 480 -19.89 39.93 -2.07
CA LEU A 480 -20.04 39.37 -0.74
C LEU A 480 -19.04 40.02 0.20
N LEU A 481 -19.54 40.64 1.26
CA LEU A 481 -18.71 41.13 2.36
C LEU A 481 -18.66 40.05 3.44
N LEU A 482 -17.49 39.46 3.64
CA LEU A 482 -17.26 38.36 4.57
C LEU A 482 -16.49 38.88 5.78
N GLU A 483 -17.04 38.72 6.97
CA GLU A 483 -16.28 38.86 8.22
C GLU A 483 -15.72 37.49 8.57
N VAL A 484 -14.40 37.41 8.68
CA VAL A 484 -13.64 36.18 8.78
C VAL A 484 -12.74 36.23 10.00
N ARG A 485 -12.72 35.13 10.76
CA ARG A 485 -11.76 34.90 11.83
C ARG A 485 -10.58 34.10 11.31
N ARG A 486 -9.37 34.62 11.50
CA ARG A 486 -8.11 33.95 11.19
C ARG A 486 -7.20 34.05 12.40
N GLY A 487 -7.06 32.94 13.15
CA GLY A 487 -6.46 33.01 14.49
C GLY A 487 -7.23 34.01 15.35
N ASP A 488 -6.54 34.91 16.03
CA ASP A 488 -7.17 35.95 16.86
C ASP A 488 -7.69 37.16 16.07
N ASP A 489 -7.39 37.26 14.77
CA ASP A 489 -7.73 38.42 13.96
C ASP A 489 -9.14 38.31 13.33
N GLU A 490 -9.95 39.36 13.51
CA GLU A 490 -11.18 39.57 12.73
C GLU A 490 -10.89 40.42 11.49
N LEU A 491 -11.05 39.81 10.32
CA LEU A 491 -10.76 40.39 9.02
C LEU A 491 -12.03 40.58 8.20
N LEU A 492 -12.05 41.60 7.34
CA LEU A 492 -13.17 41.90 6.45
C LEU A 492 -12.72 41.75 5.00
N PHE A 493 -13.39 40.88 4.25
CA PHE A 493 -13.07 40.59 2.86
C PHE A 493 -14.22 40.93 1.93
N HIS A 494 -13.90 41.67 0.86
CA HIS A 494 -14.85 41.98 -0.22
C HIS A 494 -14.59 41.07 -1.41
N ILE A 495 -15.46 40.07 -1.60
CA ILE A 495 -15.31 39.03 -2.62
C ILE A 495 -16.32 39.27 -3.73
N GLU A 496 -15.84 39.29 -4.98
CA GLU A 496 -16.69 39.35 -6.17
C GLU A 496 -16.86 37.96 -6.82
N PRO A 497 -18.03 37.31 -6.69
CA PRO A 497 -18.26 36.00 -7.30
C PRO A 497 -18.13 36.00 -8.82
N HIS A 498 -17.47 34.98 -9.35
CA HIS A 498 -17.34 34.75 -10.79
C HIS A 498 -18.60 34.09 -11.35
N VAL A 499 -19.11 34.57 -12.47
CA VAL A 499 -20.32 34.03 -13.13
C VAL A 499 -19.94 32.98 -14.15
N VAL A 500 -20.46 31.76 -14.00
CA VAL A 500 -20.29 30.67 -14.96
C VAL A 500 -21.63 30.36 -15.63
N MET A 501 -21.64 30.32 -16.96
CA MET A 501 -22.82 30.00 -17.78
C MET A 501 -22.97 28.49 -17.93
N GLN A 502 -24.04 27.91 -17.39
CA GLN A 502 -24.35 26.49 -17.56
C GLN A 502 -25.33 26.31 -18.73
N LYS A 503 -24.85 25.80 -19.88
CA LYS A 503 -25.74 25.36 -20.97
C LYS A 503 -26.53 24.13 -20.51
N MET A 504 -27.87 24.22 -20.50
CA MET A 504 -28.70 23.02 -20.40
C MET A 504 -28.60 22.26 -21.72
N GLN A 505 -28.06 21.04 -21.70
CA GLN A 505 -28.32 20.08 -22.77
C GLN A 505 -29.79 19.65 -22.65
N GLN A 506 -30.61 20.13 -23.58
CA GLN A 506 -31.98 19.66 -23.75
C GLN A 506 -31.94 18.17 -24.11
N ARG A 507 -32.70 17.36 -23.38
CA ARG A 507 -33.03 15.98 -23.77
C ARG A 507 -33.85 16.07 -25.05
N SER A 508 -33.30 15.58 -26.15
CA SER A 508 -34.05 15.25 -27.38
C SER A 508 -34.61 13.84 -27.26
#